data_AF-A0A351QWZ8-F1
#
_entry.id   AF-A0A351QWZ8-F1
#
_cell.length_a   1.000
_cell.length_b   1.000
_cell.length_c   1.000
_cell.angle_alpha   90.00
_cell.angle_beta   90.00
_cell.angle_gamma   90.00
#
_symmetry.space_group_name_H-M   'P 1'
#
loop_
_entity.id
_entity.type
_entity.pdbx_description
1 polymer ?
#
loop_
_entity_poly.entity_id
_entity_poly.type
_entity_poly.pdbx_seq_one_letter_code
_entity_poly.pdbx_strand_id
1 'polypeptide(L)'
;EVRKYFSSVCLMVGIKGQSKEMIKRDIDIVLSHFDYGTINIFTENTTDIKRDEELISWFEKEYNFLKDVSKIEVLFENTDFGVGD
;
A
#
# COMPACT_ATOMS: atom_id res chain seq x y z
N GLU A 1 7.27 -22.96 0.76
CA GLU A 1 7.02 -23.17 -0.68
C GLU A 1 6.75 -21.89 -1.49
N VAL A 2 5.77 -21.01 -1.16
CA VAL A 2 5.49 -19.79 -1.99
C VAL A 2 6.48 -18.62 -1.79
N ARG A 3 7.07 -18.49 -0.59
CA ARG A 3 8.03 -17.41 -0.24
C ARG A 3 9.32 -17.39 -1.09
N LYS A 4 9.61 -18.47 -1.83
CA LYS A 4 10.76 -18.58 -2.74
C LYS A 4 10.55 -17.89 -4.09
N TYR A 5 9.31 -17.60 -4.46
CA TYR A 5 8.96 -17.10 -5.80
C TYR A 5 8.49 -15.64 -5.82
N PHE A 6 8.15 -15.09 -4.65
CA PHE A 6 7.70 -13.71 -4.50
C PHE A 6 8.62 -13.02 -3.48
N SER A 7 9.62 -12.32 -3.99
CA SER A 7 10.56 -11.52 -3.19
C SER A 7 9.93 -10.24 -2.66
N SER A 8 8.78 -9.84 -3.20
CA SER A 8 8.03 -8.67 -2.76
C SER A 8 6.52 -8.90 -2.81
N VAL A 9 5.79 -8.13 -2.00
CA VAL A 9 4.33 -8.10 -1.99
C VAL A 9 3.83 -6.69 -2.28
N CYS A 10 2.78 -6.57 -3.09
CA CYS A 10 2.13 -5.30 -3.38
C CYS A 10 0.80 -5.22 -2.64
N LEU A 11 0.65 -4.22 -1.77
CA LEU A 11 -0.60 -3.88 -1.11
C LEU A 11 -1.25 -2.67 -1.79
N MET A 12 -2.58 -2.62 -1.73
CA MET A 12 -3.35 -1.47 -2.21
C MET A 12 -4.19 -0.92 -1.07
N VAL A 13 -4.07 0.38 -0.82
CA VAL A 13 -4.68 1.07 0.32
C VAL A 13 -5.52 2.24 -0.18
N GLY A 14 -6.66 2.49 0.46
CA GLY A 14 -7.50 3.65 0.16
C GLY A 14 -8.68 3.36 -0.76
N ILE A 15 -9.15 2.12 -0.77
CA ILE A 15 -10.35 1.70 -1.52
C ILE A 15 -11.56 1.70 -0.57
N LYS A 16 -12.69 2.24 -1.03
CA LYS A 16 -13.95 2.19 -0.27
C LYS A 16 -14.33 0.75 0.07
N GLY A 17 -14.62 0.51 1.34
CA GLY A 17 -14.93 -0.83 1.88
C GLY A 17 -13.77 -1.47 2.64
N GLN A 18 -12.56 -0.91 2.56
CA GLN A 18 -11.48 -1.29 3.48
C GLN A 18 -11.70 -0.68 4.88
N SER A 19 -11.25 -1.39 5.91
CA SER A 19 -11.21 -0.89 7.27
C SER A 19 -9.78 -0.62 7.74
N LYS A 20 -9.63 0.22 8.76
CA LYS A 20 -8.33 0.53 9.38
C LYS A 20 -7.67 -0.71 9.97
N GLU A 21 -8.47 -1.63 10.50
CA GLU A 21 -8.03 -2.89 11.09
C GLU A 21 -7.48 -3.85 10.03
N MET A 22 -8.11 -3.88 8.85
CA MET A 22 -7.60 -4.66 7.71
C MET A 22 -6.22 -4.16 7.30
N ILE A 23 -6.09 -2.84 7.10
CA ILE A 23 -4.82 -2.23 6.71
C ILE A 23 -3.74 -2.45 7.77
N LYS A 24 -4.08 -2.30 9.06
CA LYS A 24 -3.16 -2.61 10.17
C LYS A 24 -2.60 -4.03 10.09
N ARG A 25 -3.48 -5.00 9.85
CA ARG A 25 -3.10 -6.40 9.73
C ARG A 25 -2.22 -6.64 8.50
N ASP A 26 -2.55 -6.03 7.37
CA ASP A 26 -1.78 -6.17 6.14
C ASP A 26 -0.36 -5.62 6.31
N ILE A 27 -0.21 -4.43 6.90
CA ILE A 27 1.10 -3.83 7.18
C ILE A 27 1.92 -4.69 8.15
N ASP A 28 1.32 -5.21 9.22
CA ASP A 28 2.01 -6.09 10.16
C ASP A 28 2.54 -7.36 9.48
N ILE A 29 1.72 -7.99 8.63
CA ILE A 29 2.12 -9.16 7.85
C ILE A 29 3.29 -8.82 6.93
N VAL A 30 3.23 -7.69 6.20
CA VAL A 30 4.31 -7.27 5.29
C VAL A 30 5.61 -7.04 6.05
N LEU A 31 5.57 -6.32 7.17
CA LEU A 31 6.75 -6.01 7.96
C LEU A 31 7.37 -7.25 8.61
N SER A 32 6.58 -8.24 8.99
CA SER A 32 7.05 -9.45 9.70
C SER A 32 7.41 -10.61 8.77
N HIS A 33 6.73 -10.76 7.63
CA HIS A 33 6.84 -11.94 6.77
C HIS A 33 7.43 -11.68 5.38
N PHE A 34 7.66 -10.43 4.97
CA PHE A 34 8.22 -10.13 3.66
C PHE A 34 9.53 -9.35 3.75
N ASP A 35 10.44 -9.69 2.82
CA ASP A 35 11.76 -9.06 2.71
C ASP A 35 11.65 -7.70 2.01
N TYR A 36 10.70 -7.55 1.08
CA TYR A 36 10.34 -6.29 0.44
C TYR A 36 8.81 -6.15 0.31
N GLY A 37 8.31 -4.93 0.34
CA GLY A 37 6.87 -4.66 0.15
C GLY A 37 6.64 -3.30 -0.50
N THR A 38 5.66 -3.24 -1.39
CA THR A 38 5.22 -2.00 -2.04
C THR A 38 3.79 -1.70 -1.63
N ILE A 39 3.51 -0.48 -1.21
CA ILE A 39 2.18 -0.04 -0.79
C ILE A 39 1.72 1.03 -1.77
N ASN A 40 0.71 0.72 -2.55
CA ASN A 40 0.11 1.62 -3.53
C ASN A 40 -1.12 2.29 -2.92
N ILE A 41 -1.13 3.61 -2.89
CA ILE A 41 -2.33 4.37 -2.61
C ILE A 41 -3.21 4.34 -3.86
N PHE A 42 -4.45 3.89 -3.69
CA PHE A 42 -5.37 3.76 -4.80
C PHE A 42 -5.66 5.14 -5.41
N THR A 43 -5.39 5.26 -6.70
CA THR A 43 -5.75 6.41 -7.52
C THR A 43 -7.03 6.07 -8.28
N GLU A 44 -8.03 6.93 -8.20
CA GLU A 44 -9.30 6.71 -8.87
C GLU A 44 -9.09 6.61 -10.39
N ASN A 45 -9.77 5.66 -11.02
CA ASN A 45 -9.69 5.41 -12.45
C ASN A 45 -11.11 5.24 -13.04
N THR A 46 -11.22 4.78 -14.27
CA THR A 46 -12.51 4.63 -14.97
C THR A 46 -13.36 3.46 -14.46
N THR A 47 -12.88 2.70 -13.47
CA THR A 47 -13.65 1.60 -12.87
C THR A 47 -14.63 2.10 -11.79
N ASP A 48 -15.56 1.24 -11.40
CA ASP A 48 -16.55 1.54 -10.35
C ASP A 48 -15.93 1.55 -8.93
N ILE A 49 -14.66 1.17 -8.79
CA ILE A 49 -13.95 1.18 -7.52
C ILE A 49 -13.66 2.61 -7.12
N LYS A 50 -14.10 2.98 -5.92
CA LYS A 50 -13.99 4.35 -5.41
C LYS A 50 -12.89 4.48 -4.37
N ARG A 51 -12.21 5.62 -4.41
CA ARG A 51 -11.19 6.01 -3.43
C ARG A 51 -11.84 6.46 -2.12
N ASP A 52 -11.19 6.14 -1.01
CA ASP A 52 -11.57 6.53 0.34
C ASP A 52 -10.54 7.53 0.91
N GLU A 53 -10.83 8.83 0.76
CA GLU A 53 -9.92 9.90 1.17
C GLU A 53 -9.68 9.96 2.68
N GLU A 54 -10.68 9.60 3.49
CA GLU A 54 -10.53 9.60 4.95
C GLU A 54 -9.57 8.49 5.37
N LEU A 55 -9.69 7.33 4.74
CA LEU A 55 -8.81 6.20 4.98
C LEU A 55 -7.37 6.49 4.52
N ILE A 56 -7.21 7.15 3.38
CA ILE A 56 -5.89 7.54 2.87
C ILE A 56 -5.24 8.58 3.77
N SER A 57 -5.95 9.65 4.13
CA SER A 57 -5.40 10.67 5.02
C SER A 57 -5.03 10.11 6.40
N TRP A 58 -5.81 9.14 6.89
CA TRP A 58 -5.45 8.41 8.10
C TRP A 58 -4.19 7.55 7.89
N PHE A 59 -4.11 6.81 6.80
CA PHE A 59 -2.96 5.96 6.49
C PHE A 59 -1.67 6.76 6.34
N GLU A 60 -1.71 7.87 5.60
CA GLU A 60 -0.59 8.79 5.42
C GLU A 60 -0.02 9.29 6.74
N LYS A 61 -0.89 9.61 7.71
CA LYS A 61 -0.47 10.09 9.03
C LYS A 61 0.07 8.97 9.91
N GLU A 62 -0.66 7.85 10.00
CA GLU A 62 -0.33 6.73 10.88
C GLU A 62 0.94 6.01 10.41
N TYR A 63 1.10 5.84 9.09
CA TYR A 63 2.16 5.04 8.48
C TYR A 63 3.19 5.87 7.73
N ASN A 64 3.28 7.18 8.01
CA ASN A 64 4.31 8.03 7.40
C ASN A 64 5.73 7.48 7.60
N PHE A 65 5.98 6.82 8.74
CA PHE A 65 7.27 6.22 9.08
C PHE A 65 7.69 5.10 8.11
N LEU A 66 6.76 4.52 7.35
CA LEU A 66 7.09 3.49 6.35
C LEU A 66 7.98 4.03 5.23
N LYS A 67 7.97 5.35 4.98
CA LYS A 67 8.89 5.99 4.02
C LYS A 67 10.36 5.85 4.39
N ASP A 68 10.66 5.71 5.69
CA ASP A 68 12.03 5.55 6.19
C ASP A 68 12.44 4.07 6.28
N VAL A 69 11.51 3.14 6.02
CA VAL A 69 11.78 1.70 6.08
C VAL A 69 12.36 1.26 4.74
N SER A 70 13.67 0.99 4.70
CA SER A 70 14.43 0.67 3.47
C SER A 70 13.90 -0.50 2.63
N LYS A 71 13.02 -1.34 3.21
CA LYS A 71 12.41 -2.49 2.54
C LYS A 71 10.97 -2.25 2.08
N ILE A 72 10.40 -1.10 2.42
CA ILE A 72 9.03 -0.72 2.06
C ILE A 72 9.09 0.48 1.12
N GLU A 73 8.37 0.38 0.02
CA GLU A 73 8.16 1.48 -0.91
C GLU A 73 6.70 1.91 -0.85
N VAL A 74 6.44 3.18 -0.59
CA VAL A 74 5.07 3.73 -0.52
C VAL A 74 4.88 4.68 -1.70
N LEU A 75 3.88 4.39 -2.52
CA LEU A 75 3.58 5.10 -3.76
C LEU A 75 2.24 5.80 -3.59
N PHE A 76 2.27 7.12 -3.54
CA PHE A 76 1.08 7.95 -3.32
C PHE A 76 0.36 8.24 -4.63
N GLU A 77 1.11 8.29 -5.73
CA GLU A 77 0.59 8.42 -7.08
C GLU A 77 1.07 7.27 -7.97
N ASN A 78 0.28 6.92 -8.98
CA ASN A 78 0.61 5.87 -9.95
C ASN A 78 1.87 6.22 -10.79
N THR A 79 2.27 7.48 -10.82
CA THR A 79 3.43 8.02 -11.55
C THR A 79 4.74 7.92 -10.76
N ASP A 80 4.71 7.48 -9.49
CA ASP A 80 5.89 7.49 -8.60
C ASP A 80 7.03 6.56 -9.09
N PHE A 81 6.72 5.56 -9.94
CA PHE A 81 7.73 4.75 -10.64
C PHE A 81 8.29 5.40 -11.91
N GLY A 82 7.86 6.61 -12.27
CA GLY A 82 8.23 7.28 -13.53
C GLY A 82 7.58 6.67 -14.77
N VAL A 83 6.47 5.92 -14.60
CA VAL A 83 5.74 5.27 -15.69
C VAL A 83 4.26 5.65 -15.58
N GLY A 84 3.77 6.43 -16.55
CA GLY A 84 2.40 6.94 -16.63
C GLY A 84 2.39 8.28 -17.38
N ASP A 85 1.51 8.42 -18.38
CA ASP A 85 1.24 9.68 -19.08
C ASP A 85 0.33 10.61 -18.27
#